data_AF-A0A4D9E2C5-F1
#
_entry.id   AF-A0A4D9E2C5-F1
#
_cell.length_a   1.000
_cell.length_b   1.000
_cell.length_c   1.000
_cell.angle_alpha   90.00
_cell.angle_beta   90.00
_cell.angle_gamma   90.00
#
_symmetry.space_group_name_H-M   'P 1'
#
loop_
_entity.id
_entity.type
_entity.pdbx_description
1 polymer ?
#
loop_
_entity_poly.entity_id
_entity_poly.type
_entity_poly.pdbx_seq_one_letter_code
_entity_poly.pdbx_strand_id
1 'polypeptide(L)'
;MAFRKFTSPLISHLTVLVGIEIEQSRLSQCMLSGKSLVIKGVKSHWSVRKGEERGVSQKGREKPLVSQKGREQRCQSARVGKAIGLSERARKEVSVRRGGKSRWSARKGRKSYWSVRKGGVSLLRSIKEAAREETRIVETGPSNNICQITSSEILGAIENVIQDIVTSLARNKAPVLTLVNRSDWGNIQFKDSVGLQMISHYTTRKIKSDCPKSAPKFALILKILSVIYKMVQNNTYATKRDIYYSDTLLFGSQSVVDNIVNDISCMLKIPRRSLHILSTTKGCIAGNLSYTEEDGTKVNCTCSATVCITNINIFILNIKDVITDAKFILIVEKDATFQRLLDDDFCNKLSPCIMITGKGVPDLNTRLLVRKLWDTCHIPIFTLMDADPHGIEIMCIYKYGSVSMSFEAHHLTVPAIRWLGLLPSDIERLNIRKDALIPLTKQDQNKLASMQKRPYVACQPMWKKEMEIMAASKMKAEIQALTSLSSDYLSRVYLPSKLQFGGWI
;
A
#
# COMPACT_ATOMS: atom_id res chain seq x y z
N MET A 1 -8.29 -42.08 11.94
CA MET A 1 -9.47 -41.55 12.67
C MET A 1 -9.56 -40.02 12.71
N ALA A 2 -8.46 -39.26 12.77
CA ALA A 2 -8.49 -37.79 12.71
C ALA A 2 -8.99 -37.20 11.37
N PHE A 3 -8.88 -37.96 10.27
CA PHE A 3 -9.38 -37.57 8.94
C PHE A 3 -10.92 -37.48 8.86
N ARG A 4 -11.65 -38.33 9.61
CA ARG A 4 -13.13 -38.37 9.57
C ARG A 4 -13.80 -37.17 10.26
N LYS A 5 -13.12 -36.49 11.19
CA LYS A 5 -13.66 -35.31 11.89
C LYS A 5 -13.52 -34.01 11.09
N PHE A 6 -12.59 -33.96 10.12
CA PHE A 6 -12.41 -32.79 9.24
C PHE A 6 -13.11 -32.92 7.88
N THR A 7 -13.51 -34.12 7.46
CA THR A 7 -14.23 -34.32 6.20
C THR A 7 -15.69 -33.89 6.25
N SER A 8 -16.35 -33.95 7.41
CA SER A 8 -17.77 -33.59 7.54
C SER A 8 -18.07 -32.11 7.23
N PRO A 9 -17.30 -31.13 7.76
CA PRO A 9 -17.48 -29.71 7.41
C PRO A 9 -17.00 -29.35 6.00
N LEU A 10 -15.97 -30.04 5.49
CA LEU A 10 -15.44 -29.80 4.15
C LEU A 10 -16.42 -30.29 3.07
N ILE A 11 -17.03 -31.46 3.29
CA ILE A 11 -18.02 -32.04 2.38
C ILE A 11 -19.29 -31.19 2.42
N SER A 12 -19.79 -30.75 3.59
CA SER A 12 -20.97 -29.89 3.67
C SER A 12 -20.76 -28.52 3.00
N HIS A 13 -19.56 -27.94 3.09
CA HIS A 13 -19.21 -26.71 2.35
C HIS A 13 -19.03 -26.93 0.84
N LEU A 14 -18.56 -28.11 0.42
CA LEU A 14 -18.53 -28.50 -1.00
C LEU A 14 -19.93 -28.74 -1.56
N THR A 15 -20.87 -29.30 -0.80
CA THR A 15 -22.27 -29.47 -1.21
C THR A 15 -22.94 -28.13 -1.52
N VAL A 16 -22.62 -27.09 -0.73
CA VAL A 16 -23.12 -25.72 -0.96
C VAL A 16 -22.46 -25.03 -2.17
N LEU A 17 -21.27 -25.47 -2.59
CA LEU A 17 -20.52 -24.90 -3.71
C LEU A 17 -20.91 -25.48 -5.09
N VAL A 18 -21.39 -26.72 -5.13
CA VAL A 18 -21.63 -27.43 -6.41
C VAL A 18 -23.13 -27.54 -6.75
N GLY A 19 -24.04 -27.18 -5.85
CA GLY A 19 -25.48 -27.21 -6.16
C GLY A 19 -26.02 -28.60 -6.53
N ILE A 20 -25.29 -29.65 -6.19
CA ILE A 20 -25.74 -31.03 -6.35
C ILE A 20 -26.31 -31.45 -5.00
N GLU A 21 -27.64 -31.56 -4.91
CA GLU A 21 -28.29 -32.37 -3.89
C GLU A 21 -27.85 -33.82 -4.08
N ILE A 22 -26.72 -34.19 -3.47
CA ILE A 22 -26.39 -35.60 -3.27
C ILE A 22 -27.10 -36.01 -2.00
N GLU A 23 -28.23 -36.71 -2.16
CA GLU A 23 -28.91 -37.46 -1.11
C GLU A 23 -27.87 -38.16 -0.22
N GLN A 24 -27.77 -37.75 1.05
CA GLN A 24 -26.80 -38.26 2.04
C GLN A 24 -26.87 -39.78 2.22
N SER A 25 -27.97 -40.41 1.83
CA SER A 25 -28.24 -41.84 1.89
C SER A 25 -27.42 -42.66 0.87
N ARG A 26 -27.09 -42.12 -0.32
CA ARG A 26 -26.41 -42.88 -1.39
C ARG A 26 -24.89 -42.89 -1.30
N LEU A 27 -24.27 -41.83 -0.77
CA LEU A 27 -22.81 -41.77 -0.54
C LEU A 27 -22.36 -42.70 0.59
N SER A 28 -23.19 -42.86 1.62
CA SER A 28 -22.91 -43.75 2.76
C SER A 28 -22.90 -45.23 2.34
N GLN A 29 -23.76 -45.62 1.39
CA GLN A 29 -23.80 -47.00 0.84
C GLN A 29 -22.68 -47.30 -0.18
N CYS A 30 -22.23 -46.31 -0.96
CA CYS A 30 -21.10 -46.52 -1.89
C CYS A 30 -19.75 -46.67 -1.15
N MET A 31 -19.56 -45.93 -0.05
CA MET A 31 -18.36 -46.01 0.79
C MET A 31 -18.23 -47.34 1.57
N LEU A 32 -19.32 -48.07 1.76
CA LEU A 32 -19.33 -49.38 2.43
C LEU A 32 -19.20 -50.56 1.46
N SER A 33 -19.50 -50.40 0.17
CA SER A 33 -19.61 -51.52 -0.79
C SER A 33 -18.53 -51.55 -1.89
N GLY A 34 -17.68 -50.53 -1.99
CA GLY A 34 -16.53 -50.54 -2.91
C GLY A 34 -16.89 -50.61 -4.41
N LYS A 35 -18.13 -50.25 -4.80
CA LYS A 35 -18.56 -50.21 -6.21
C LYS A 35 -18.49 -48.79 -6.78
N SER A 36 -18.16 -48.69 -8.07
CA SER A 36 -17.98 -47.42 -8.79
C SER A 36 -19.30 -46.68 -8.99
N LEU A 37 -19.28 -45.36 -8.77
CA LEU A 37 -20.41 -44.46 -9.01
C LEU A 37 -20.51 -44.18 -10.52
N VAL A 38 -21.61 -44.55 -11.17
CA VAL A 38 -21.89 -44.17 -12.56
C VAL A 38 -22.65 -42.86 -12.55
N ILE A 39 -21.97 -41.78 -12.94
CA ILE A 39 -22.60 -40.48 -13.20
C ILE A 39 -23.09 -40.51 -14.65
N LYS A 40 -24.40 -40.61 -14.88
CA LYS A 40 -24.98 -40.42 -16.21
C LYS A 40 -25.04 -38.92 -16.48
N GLY A 41 -24.34 -38.46 -17.52
CA GLY A 41 -24.61 -37.14 -18.10
C GLY A 41 -23.44 -36.37 -18.69
N VAL A 42 -22.53 -36.99 -19.47
CA VAL A 42 -21.80 -36.29 -20.57
C VAL A 42 -21.48 -37.35 -21.63
N LYS A 43 -22.02 -37.19 -22.85
CA LYS A 43 -21.61 -37.97 -24.02
C LYS A 43 -20.34 -37.34 -24.60
N SER A 44 -19.22 -38.06 -24.58
CA SER A 44 -18.16 -37.90 -25.57
C SER A 44 -17.33 -39.18 -25.68
N HIS A 45 -17.49 -39.85 -26.82
CA HIS A 45 -16.67 -40.95 -27.32
C HIS A 45 -15.19 -40.56 -27.34
N TRP A 46 -14.27 -41.35 -26.79
CA TRP A 46 -12.95 -41.66 -27.39
C TRP A 46 -12.40 -42.96 -26.77
N SER A 47 -11.91 -43.85 -27.63
CA SER A 47 -11.45 -45.20 -27.32
C SER A 47 -9.95 -45.19 -27.00
N VAL A 48 -9.53 -45.81 -25.89
CA VAL A 48 -8.11 -45.92 -25.49
C VAL A 48 -7.64 -47.36 -25.66
N ARG A 49 -6.64 -47.56 -26.53
CA ARG A 49 -5.85 -48.80 -26.65
C ARG A 49 -4.96 -48.99 -25.42
N LYS A 50 -4.92 -50.22 -24.89
CA LYS A 50 -4.03 -50.68 -23.82
C LYS A 50 -2.57 -50.77 -24.29
N GLY A 51 -1.64 -50.40 -23.41
CA GLY A 51 -0.22 -50.79 -23.42
C GLY A 51 0.34 -50.47 -22.03
N GLU A 52 0.38 -51.46 -21.14
CA GLU A 52 1.55 -52.29 -20.78
C GLU A 52 2.50 -51.61 -19.78
N GLU A 53 2.45 -52.14 -18.55
CA GLU A 53 3.36 -51.89 -17.45
C GLU A 53 4.72 -52.55 -17.71
N ARG A 54 5.82 -51.86 -17.39
CA ARG A 54 7.05 -52.50 -16.90
C ARG A 54 7.62 -51.68 -15.76
N GLY A 55 7.65 -52.30 -14.58
CA GLY A 55 8.43 -51.83 -13.45
C GLY A 55 9.89 -52.23 -13.58
N VAL A 56 10.78 -51.41 -13.01
CA VAL A 56 12.11 -51.86 -12.56
C VAL A 56 12.40 -51.22 -11.20
N SER A 57 12.63 -52.10 -10.23
CA SER A 57 13.12 -51.86 -8.89
C SER A 57 14.65 -51.85 -8.89
N GLN A 58 15.29 -50.99 -8.11
CA GLN A 58 16.63 -51.26 -7.57
C GLN A 58 16.83 -50.59 -6.20
N LYS A 59 17.38 -51.39 -5.28
CA LYS A 59 17.67 -51.13 -3.86
C LYS A 59 19.20 -51.10 -3.64
N GLY A 60 19.63 -50.40 -2.57
CA GLY A 60 20.88 -50.62 -1.81
C GLY A 60 21.96 -49.57 -2.07
N ARG A 61 22.75 -49.04 -1.12
CA ARG A 61 23.19 -49.41 0.26
C ARG A 61 23.68 -48.11 0.99
N GLU A 62 23.36 -47.88 2.28
CA GLU A 62 24.24 -47.94 3.49
C GLU A 62 25.61 -47.21 3.39
N LYS A 63 26.16 -46.38 4.33
CA LYS A 63 26.14 -46.37 5.82
C LYS A 63 26.88 -45.06 6.39
N PRO A 64 27.23 -44.85 7.69
CA PRO A 64 26.80 -43.66 8.48
C PRO A 64 27.90 -42.91 9.32
N LEU A 65 27.43 -42.03 10.26
CA LEU A 65 28.06 -41.41 11.47
C LEU A 65 28.97 -40.18 11.24
N VAL A 66 28.89 -39.08 12.01
CA VAL A 66 29.41 -38.90 13.39
C VAL A 66 28.73 -37.73 14.13
N SER A 67 28.57 -37.89 15.46
CA SER A 67 28.11 -36.91 16.47
C SER A 67 29.20 -35.92 16.92
N GLN A 68 28.81 -34.76 17.45
CA GLN A 68 29.50 -34.18 18.62
C GLN A 68 28.56 -33.32 19.50
N LYS A 69 28.66 -33.57 20.80
CA LYS A 69 28.02 -32.89 21.94
C LYS A 69 28.95 -31.78 22.47
N GLY A 70 28.33 -30.70 22.97
CA GLY A 70 28.64 -30.12 24.29
C GLY A 70 29.55 -28.90 24.34
N ARG A 71 29.06 -27.79 24.93
CA ARG A 71 29.34 -27.41 26.33
C ARG A 71 28.67 -26.09 26.72
N GLU A 72 28.12 -26.11 27.94
CA GLU A 72 27.69 -24.97 28.73
C GLU A 72 28.89 -24.13 29.21
N GLN A 73 28.69 -22.84 29.48
CA GLN A 73 29.25 -22.22 30.68
C GLN A 73 28.46 -20.98 31.14
N ARG A 74 28.23 -20.99 32.46
CA ARG A 74 27.64 -19.95 33.32
C ARG A 74 28.71 -18.95 33.79
N CYS A 75 28.23 -17.98 34.58
CA CYS A 75 28.92 -17.09 35.53
C CYS A 75 29.23 -15.68 34.99
N GLN A 76 29.12 -14.59 35.77
CA GLN A 76 28.54 -14.30 37.08
C GLN A 76 28.51 -12.76 37.24
N SER A 77 27.83 -12.30 38.28
CA SER A 77 27.61 -10.93 38.75
C SER A 77 28.87 -10.10 39.07
N ALA A 78 28.72 -8.77 39.04
CA ALA A 78 29.29 -7.87 40.06
C ALA A 78 28.49 -6.55 40.18
N ARG A 79 28.03 -6.26 41.39
CA ARG A 79 27.60 -4.94 41.90
C ARG A 79 28.74 -4.33 42.71
N VAL A 80 29.03 -3.04 42.55
CA VAL A 80 29.46 -2.04 43.56
C VAL A 80 29.20 -0.67 42.88
N GLY A 81 28.66 0.42 43.43
CA GLY A 81 28.34 0.85 44.79
C GLY A 81 28.87 2.27 45.01
N LYS A 82 27.96 3.23 45.33
CA LYS A 82 28.17 4.56 45.97
C LYS A 82 28.92 5.68 45.19
N ALA A 83 28.76 6.98 45.44
CA ALA A 83 27.76 7.86 46.09
C ALA A 83 28.30 9.33 46.04
N ILE A 84 27.38 10.32 46.04
CA ILE A 84 27.44 11.67 46.70
C ILE A 84 28.30 12.84 46.14
N GLY A 85 27.65 14.03 46.10
CA GLY A 85 28.21 15.39 46.34
C GLY A 85 28.24 16.33 45.12
N LEU A 86 27.35 17.31 44.89
CA LEU A 86 27.12 18.64 45.53
C LEU A 86 28.32 19.61 45.58
N SER A 87 28.25 20.71 44.80
CA SER A 87 28.56 22.15 45.12
C SER A 87 28.89 22.91 43.81
N GLU A 88 28.07 23.86 43.35
CA GLU A 88 28.11 25.32 43.60
C GLU A 88 29.38 26.11 43.14
N ARG A 89 29.10 27.12 42.31
CA ARG A 89 29.75 28.45 42.13
C ARG A 89 31.21 28.55 41.68
N ALA A 90 31.42 29.30 40.59
CA ALA A 90 32.25 30.52 40.61
C ALA A 90 32.09 31.37 39.33
N ARG A 91 31.71 32.64 39.52
CA ARG A 91 31.93 33.75 38.59
C ARG A 91 33.43 34.07 38.52
N LYS A 92 33.93 34.48 37.34
CA LYS A 92 35.05 35.43 37.22
C LYS A 92 34.86 36.29 35.98
N GLU A 93 34.62 37.58 36.23
CA GLU A 93 34.92 38.68 35.30
C GLU A 93 36.44 38.90 35.27
N VAL A 94 37.01 39.17 34.09
CA VAL A 94 38.15 40.10 33.93
C VAL A 94 38.00 40.82 32.58
N SER A 95 38.38 42.10 32.64
CA SER A 95 38.22 43.23 31.74
C SER A 95 39.30 43.36 30.66
N VAL A 96 38.86 43.76 29.45
CA VAL A 96 39.42 44.77 28.52
C VAL A 96 40.89 44.69 28.05
N ARG A 97 41.08 44.63 26.72
CA ARG A 97 41.80 45.65 25.92
C ARG A 97 41.59 45.55 24.40
N ARG A 98 40.91 46.59 23.88
CA ARG A 98 41.05 47.37 22.63
C ARG A 98 41.67 46.75 21.35
N GLY A 99 40.96 46.95 20.24
CA GLY A 99 41.55 47.52 19.01
C GLY A 99 41.08 46.88 17.70
N GLY A 100 40.18 47.55 16.97
CA GLY A 100 39.85 47.17 15.58
C GLY A 100 38.53 47.75 15.09
N LYS A 101 38.53 49.02 14.68
CA LYS A 101 37.39 49.71 14.07
C LYS A 101 37.17 49.22 12.62
N SER A 102 35.94 48.81 12.28
CA SER A 102 35.43 48.92 10.91
C SER A 102 33.95 49.30 10.90
N ARG A 103 33.76 50.61 10.89
CA ARG A 103 32.65 51.43 10.37
C ARG A 103 31.58 50.67 9.56
N TRP A 104 30.37 50.56 10.11
CA TRP A 104 29.13 50.41 9.34
C TRP A 104 28.18 51.55 9.69
N SER A 105 27.94 52.42 8.70
CA SER A 105 26.98 53.52 8.79
C SER A 105 25.56 53.01 8.84
N ALA A 106 24.81 53.45 9.85
CA ALA A 106 23.37 53.37 9.89
C ALA A 106 22.76 54.19 8.74
N ARG A 107 21.94 53.54 7.90
CA ARG A 107 20.96 54.22 7.04
C ARG A 107 19.56 53.78 7.44
N LYS A 108 18.79 54.74 7.95
CA LYS A 108 17.33 54.66 8.10
C LYS A 108 16.68 54.51 6.72
N GLY A 109 15.62 53.71 6.64
CA GLY A 109 14.51 53.93 5.69
C GLY A 109 14.28 52.83 4.65
N ARG A 110 13.30 51.95 4.91
CA ARG A 110 12.03 51.82 4.17
C ARG A 110 11.43 50.43 4.46
N LYS A 111 10.24 50.42 5.08
CA LYS A 111 9.33 49.28 5.08
C LYS A 111 8.98 48.97 3.62
N SER A 112 9.47 47.86 3.08
CA SER A 112 9.01 47.34 1.79
C SER A 112 7.82 46.43 2.02
N TYR A 113 6.61 46.97 1.82
CA TYR A 113 5.43 46.17 1.54
C TYR A 113 5.69 45.38 0.25
N TRP A 114 5.72 44.06 0.33
CA TRP A 114 5.87 43.19 -0.84
C TRP A 114 4.58 43.24 -1.67
N SER A 115 4.71 43.71 -2.91
CA SER A 115 3.64 43.70 -3.91
C SER A 115 3.45 42.29 -4.46
N VAL A 116 2.30 41.68 -4.15
CA VAL A 116 1.91 40.29 -4.49
C VAL A 116 1.73 40.06 -6.00
N ARG A 117 1.77 41.09 -6.86
CA ARG A 117 1.43 40.96 -8.29
C ARG A 117 2.52 40.37 -9.19
N LYS A 118 3.79 40.27 -8.77
CA LYS A 118 4.87 39.67 -9.59
C LYS A 118 5.14 38.17 -9.35
N GLY A 119 4.53 37.56 -8.32
CA GLY A 119 4.77 36.14 -7.97
C GLY A 119 4.07 35.12 -8.88
N GLY A 120 2.89 35.45 -9.41
CA GLY A 120 2.06 34.50 -10.18
C GLY A 120 2.68 34.02 -11.51
N VAL A 121 3.45 34.87 -12.19
CA VAL A 121 4.08 34.53 -13.48
C VAL A 121 5.19 33.49 -13.31
N SER A 122 5.94 33.57 -12.21
CA SER A 122 7.02 32.62 -11.89
C SER A 122 6.48 31.27 -11.43
N LEU A 123 5.42 31.26 -10.61
CA LEU A 123 4.77 30.02 -10.14
C LEU A 123 4.25 29.18 -11.29
N LEU A 124 3.56 29.82 -12.24
CA LEU A 124 3.05 29.15 -13.43
C LEU A 124 4.16 28.57 -14.29
N ARG A 125 5.37 29.14 -14.29
CA ARG A 125 6.49 28.61 -15.08
C ARG A 125 6.99 27.28 -14.54
N SER A 126 7.31 27.21 -13.24
CA SER A 126 7.83 25.99 -12.61
C SER A 126 6.82 24.84 -12.68
N ILE A 127 5.53 25.15 -12.47
CA ILE A 127 4.44 24.15 -12.59
C ILE A 127 4.26 23.72 -14.05
N LYS A 128 4.33 24.64 -15.02
CA LYS A 128 4.27 24.30 -16.45
C LYS A 128 5.45 23.41 -16.88
N GLU A 129 6.64 23.66 -16.35
CA GLU A 129 7.81 22.82 -16.61
C GLU A 129 7.60 21.41 -16.04
N ALA A 130 7.08 21.29 -14.82
CA ALA A 130 6.70 19.99 -14.25
C ALA A 130 5.60 19.27 -15.05
N ALA A 131 4.61 20.01 -15.55
CA ALA A 131 3.53 19.47 -16.39
C ALA A 131 4.04 18.97 -17.75
N ARG A 132 5.01 19.66 -18.37
CA ARG A 132 5.64 19.19 -19.62
C ARG A 132 6.38 17.88 -19.44
N GLU A 133 7.05 17.72 -18.31
CA GLU A 133 7.71 16.45 -17.98
C GLU A 133 6.69 15.33 -17.72
N GLU A 134 5.53 15.67 -17.15
CA GLU A 134 4.42 14.75 -16.94
C GLU A 134 3.92 14.14 -18.26
N THR A 135 3.70 14.98 -19.28
CA THR A 135 3.23 14.53 -20.60
C THR A 135 4.22 13.56 -21.25
N ARG A 136 5.53 13.78 -21.10
CA ARG A 136 6.57 12.88 -21.63
C ARG A 136 6.58 11.50 -20.96
N ILE A 137 6.35 11.46 -19.65
CA ILE A 137 6.29 10.19 -18.90
C ILE A 137 5.09 9.36 -19.37
N VAL A 138 3.95 9.99 -19.67
CA VAL A 138 2.75 9.28 -20.15
C VAL A 138 2.95 8.73 -21.57
N GLU A 139 3.60 9.47 -22.48
CA GLU A 139 3.85 9.02 -23.87
C GLU A 139 4.72 7.75 -23.95
N THR A 140 5.50 7.46 -22.90
CA THR A 140 6.36 6.26 -22.82
C THR A 140 5.74 5.12 -22.01
N GLY A 141 4.54 5.31 -21.45
CA GLY A 141 3.83 4.32 -20.64
C GLY A 141 3.00 3.34 -21.47
N PRO A 142 2.77 2.10 -21.01
CA PRO A 142 1.85 1.18 -21.67
C PRO A 142 0.41 1.74 -21.66
N SER A 143 -0.25 1.72 -22.82
CA SER A 143 -1.67 2.06 -22.96
C SER A 143 -2.51 1.03 -22.19
N ASN A 144 -3.01 1.43 -21.00
CA ASN A 144 -3.86 0.58 -20.16
C ASN A 144 -5.28 0.52 -20.73
N ASN A 145 -5.53 -0.40 -21.67
CA ASN A 145 -6.87 -0.89 -21.90
C ASN A 145 -7.24 -1.79 -20.71
N ILE A 146 -8.14 -1.28 -19.85
CA ILE A 146 -8.72 -2.08 -18.75
C ILE A 146 -9.56 -3.17 -19.40
N CYS A 147 -9.01 -4.38 -19.49
CA CYS A 147 -9.79 -5.55 -19.88
C CYS A 147 -10.82 -5.79 -18.78
N GLN A 148 -12.09 -5.52 -19.07
CA GLN A 148 -13.18 -5.80 -18.14
C GLN A 148 -13.35 -7.32 -18.03
N ILE A 149 -12.85 -7.88 -16.93
CA ILE A 149 -13.01 -9.30 -16.60
C ILE A 149 -14.51 -9.53 -16.33
N THR A 150 -15.11 -10.44 -17.08
CA THR A 150 -16.53 -10.78 -16.98
C THR A 150 -16.79 -11.69 -15.77
N SER A 151 -18.00 -11.63 -15.20
CA SER A 151 -18.38 -12.51 -14.09
C SER A 151 -18.17 -14.00 -14.42
N SER A 152 -18.40 -14.40 -15.67
CA SER A 152 -18.18 -15.78 -16.14
C SER A 152 -16.73 -16.21 -16.03
N GLU A 153 -15.77 -15.35 -16.40
CA GLU A 153 -14.34 -15.65 -16.27
C GLU A 153 -13.92 -15.81 -14.80
N ILE A 154 -14.51 -15.00 -13.90
CA ILE A 154 -14.22 -15.07 -12.46
C ILE A 154 -14.75 -16.37 -11.87
N LEU A 155 -16.00 -16.73 -12.19
CA LEU A 155 -16.61 -17.98 -11.75
C LEU A 155 -15.82 -19.18 -12.29
N GLY A 156 -15.48 -19.19 -13.58
CA GLY A 156 -14.65 -20.23 -14.19
C GLY A 156 -13.27 -20.36 -13.54
N ALA A 157 -12.62 -19.24 -13.18
CA ALA A 157 -11.34 -19.27 -12.47
C ALA A 157 -11.46 -19.92 -11.07
N ILE A 158 -12.55 -19.64 -10.34
CA ILE A 158 -12.81 -20.28 -9.04
C ILE A 158 -13.15 -21.76 -9.22
N GLU A 159 -14.00 -22.09 -10.19
CA GLU A 159 -14.40 -23.46 -10.52
C GLU A 159 -13.20 -24.33 -10.89
N ASN A 160 -12.23 -23.81 -11.65
CA ASN A 160 -10.99 -24.52 -11.95
C ASN A 160 -10.21 -24.90 -10.67
N VAL A 161 -10.12 -23.98 -9.71
CA VAL A 161 -9.47 -24.27 -8.41
C VAL A 161 -10.22 -25.36 -7.64
N ILE A 162 -11.55 -25.32 -7.63
CA ILE A 162 -12.37 -26.35 -6.97
C ILE A 162 -12.26 -27.69 -7.70
N GLN A 163 -12.24 -27.69 -9.04
CA GLN A 163 -12.10 -28.88 -9.86
C GLN A 163 -10.77 -29.60 -9.60
N ASP A 164 -9.66 -28.86 -9.42
CA ASP A 164 -8.36 -29.42 -9.06
C ASP A 164 -8.38 -30.09 -7.68
N ILE A 165 -9.11 -29.50 -6.73
CA ILE A 165 -9.30 -30.07 -5.39
C ILE A 165 -10.10 -31.37 -5.47
N VAL A 166 -11.24 -31.37 -6.18
CA VAL A 166 -12.08 -32.55 -6.37
C VAL A 166 -11.32 -33.66 -7.08
N THR A 167 -10.55 -33.33 -8.11
CA THR A 167 -9.71 -34.28 -8.85
C THR A 167 -8.62 -34.89 -7.96
N SER A 168 -8.03 -34.10 -7.07
CA SER A 168 -7.05 -34.58 -6.09
C SER A 168 -7.68 -35.58 -5.12
N LEU A 169 -8.87 -35.26 -4.60
CA LEU A 169 -9.63 -36.14 -3.70
C LEU A 169 -10.05 -37.44 -4.38
N ALA A 170 -10.53 -37.38 -5.64
CA ALA A 170 -10.91 -38.56 -6.41
C ALA A 170 -9.72 -39.52 -6.63
N ARG A 171 -8.50 -38.98 -6.67
CA ARG A 171 -7.24 -39.75 -6.76
C ARG A 171 -6.70 -40.19 -5.38
N ASN A 172 -7.47 -40.03 -4.30
CA ASN A 172 -7.04 -40.25 -2.91
C ASN A 172 -5.77 -39.48 -2.51
N LYS A 173 -5.55 -38.30 -3.08
CA LYS A 173 -4.44 -37.40 -2.74
C LYS A 173 -4.96 -36.20 -1.96
N ALA A 174 -4.20 -35.76 -0.97
CA ALA A 174 -4.52 -34.55 -0.22
C ALA A 174 -4.46 -33.31 -1.14
N PRO A 175 -5.52 -32.50 -1.22
CA PRO A 175 -5.51 -31.25 -1.97
C PRO A 175 -4.44 -30.27 -1.50
N VAL A 176 -3.87 -29.54 -2.46
CA VAL A 176 -2.84 -28.53 -2.22
C VAL A 176 -3.14 -27.28 -3.02
N LEU A 177 -3.21 -26.13 -2.34
CA LEU A 177 -3.28 -24.83 -2.98
C LEU A 177 -1.88 -24.25 -3.14
N THR A 178 -1.58 -23.71 -4.33
CA THR A 178 -0.30 -23.07 -4.62
C THR A 178 -0.47 -21.55 -4.61
N LEU A 179 0.14 -20.88 -3.64
CA LEU A 179 0.07 -19.43 -3.47
C LEU A 179 1.39 -18.77 -3.82
N VAL A 180 1.36 -17.55 -4.30
CA VAL A 180 2.56 -16.76 -4.58
C VAL A 180 3.10 -16.16 -3.29
N ASN A 181 4.42 -16.20 -3.08
CA ASN A 181 5.04 -15.60 -1.89
C ASN A 181 5.19 -14.07 -2.06
N ARG A 182 4.07 -13.35 -2.03
CA ARG A 182 4.00 -11.89 -2.30
C ARG A 182 4.72 -10.99 -1.31
N SER A 183 5.04 -11.49 -0.11
CA SER A 183 5.67 -10.70 0.96
C SER A 183 7.19 -10.69 0.89
N ASP A 184 7.75 -11.47 -0.03
CA ASP A 184 9.19 -11.62 -0.20
C ASP A 184 9.72 -10.62 -1.23
N TRP A 185 10.67 -9.79 -0.81
CA TRP A 185 11.37 -8.86 -1.70
C TRP A 185 12.12 -9.58 -2.82
N GLY A 186 12.51 -10.85 -2.64
CA GLY A 186 13.12 -11.65 -3.70
C GLY A 186 12.19 -11.92 -4.90
N ASN A 187 10.87 -11.81 -4.70
CA ASN A 187 9.88 -11.96 -5.77
C ASN A 187 9.48 -10.63 -6.41
N ILE A 188 10.15 -9.53 -6.06
CA ILE A 188 9.76 -8.18 -6.45
C ILE A 188 10.89 -7.52 -7.21
N GLN A 189 10.55 -7.04 -8.40
CA GLN A 189 11.41 -6.21 -9.21
C GLN A 189 10.91 -4.77 -9.18
N PHE A 190 11.83 -3.83 -9.07
CA PHE A 190 11.54 -2.42 -9.27
C PHE A 190 11.71 -2.07 -10.75
N LYS A 191 10.71 -1.41 -11.34
CA LYS A 191 10.79 -0.78 -12.65
C LYS A 191 10.39 0.68 -12.50
N ASP A 192 11.18 1.60 -13.03
CA ASP A 192 10.94 3.03 -12.83
C ASP A 192 9.56 3.49 -13.34
N SER A 193 9.12 2.94 -14.48
CA SER A 193 7.84 3.29 -15.11
C SER A 193 6.58 2.84 -14.36
N VAL A 194 6.69 1.99 -13.34
CA VAL A 194 5.52 1.45 -12.62
C VAL A 194 5.74 1.31 -11.11
N GLY A 195 6.97 1.12 -10.64
CA GLY A 195 7.28 0.83 -9.25
C GLY A 195 7.56 -0.65 -8.99
N LEU A 196 7.08 -1.15 -7.85
CA LEU A 196 7.30 -2.51 -7.38
C LEU A 196 6.34 -3.48 -8.07
N GLN A 197 6.90 -4.38 -8.89
CA GLN A 197 6.16 -5.41 -9.62
C GLN A 197 6.58 -6.81 -9.17
N MET A 198 5.65 -7.75 -9.27
CA MET A 198 5.96 -9.17 -9.16
C MET A 198 6.79 -9.63 -10.37
N ILE A 199 7.86 -10.39 -10.12
CA ILE A 199 8.65 -11.02 -11.19
C ILE A 199 7.87 -12.17 -11.86
N SER A 200 8.24 -12.54 -13.08
CA SER A 200 7.65 -13.69 -13.78
C SER A 200 7.95 -15.04 -13.11
N HIS A 201 9.14 -15.21 -12.56
CA HIS A 201 9.61 -16.45 -11.93
C HIS A 201 9.57 -16.35 -10.40
N TYR A 202 8.38 -16.15 -9.83
CA TYR A 202 8.22 -16.03 -8.39
C TYR A 202 8.29 -17.38 -7.66
N THR A 203 8.73 -17.35 -6.41
CA THR A 203 8.61 -18.50 -5.51
C THR A 203 7.17 -18.68 -5.05
N THR A 204 6.74 -19.95 -4.94
CA THR A 204 5.41 -20.33 -4.50
C THR A 204 5.44 -21.07 -3.18
N ARG A 205 4.37 -20.92 -2.40
CA ARG A 205 4.12 -21.64 -1.16
C ARG A 205 2.95 -22.60 -1.37
N LYS A 206 3.15 -23.86 -1.00
CA LYS A 206 2.10 -24.87 -0.99
C LYS A 206 1.38 -24.88 0.35
N ILE A 207 0.06 -24.70 0.32
CA ILE A 207 -0.84 -24.85 1.46
C ILE A 207 -1.52 -26.20 1.33
N LYS A 208 -1.14 -27.16 2.17
CA LYS A 208 -1.68 -28.52 2.13
C LYS A 208 -2.87 -28.67 3.07
N SER A 209 -3.87 -29.45 2.68
CA SER A 209 -5.04 -29.73 3.50
C SER A 209 -4.77 -30.77 4.61
N ASP A 210 -3.74 -31.60 4.46
CA ASP A 210 -3.42 -32.72 5.37
C ASP A 210 -2.43 -32.36 6.48
N CYS A 211 -1.84 -31.16 6.43
CA CYS A 211 -0.88 -30.70 7.42
C CYS A 211 -1.58 -29.84 8.49
N PRO A 212 -1.50 -30.19 9.79
CA PRO A 212 -2.20 -29.48 10.86
C PRO A 212 -1.89 -27.97 10.91
N LYS A 213 -0.68 -27.56 10.52
CA LYS A 213 -0.26 -26.15 10.52
C LYS A 213 -0.88 -25.34 9.36
N SER A 214 -1.14 -25.97 8.21
CA SER A 214 -1.66 -25.29 7.01
C SER A 214 -3.14 -25.54 6.74
N ALA A 215 -3.71 -26.60 7.31
CA ALA A 215 -5.11 -26.96 7.14
C ALA A 215 -6.08 -25.84 7.54
N PRO A 216 -5.88 -25.06 8.63
CA PRO A 216 -6.76 -23.94 8.94
C PRO A 216 -6.74 -22.87 7.83
N LYS A 217 -5.53 -22.49 7.35
CA LYS A 217 -5.41 -21.52 6.26
C LYS A 217 -6.04 -22.04 4.97
N PHE A 218 -5.89 -23.33 4.67
CA PHE A 218 -6.54 -23.98 3.53
C PHE A 218 -8.07 -23.83 3.58
N ALA A 219 -8.67 -24.16 4.73
CA ALA A 219 -10.12 -24.06 4.92
C ALA A 219 -10.62 -22.61 4.81
N LEU A 220 -9.89 -21.64 5.38
CA LEU A 220 -10.25 -20.22 5.29
C LEU A 220 -10.19 -19.69 3.85
N ILE A 221 -9.22 -20.14 3.04
CA ILE A 221 -9.16 -19.77 1.62
C ILE A 221 -10.40 -20.29 0.88
N LEU A 222 -10.78 -21.56 1.10
CA LEU A 222 -12.00 -22.12 0.49
C LEU A 222 -13.26 -21.40 0.94
N LYS A 223 -13.36 -21.05 2.23
CA LYS A 223 -14.48 -20.26 2.74
C LYS A 223 -14.60 -18.91 2.02
N ILE A 224 -13.50 -18.18 1.86
CA ILE A 224 -13.52 -16.88 1.19
C ILE A 224 -13.79 -17.04 -0.31
N LEU A 225 -13.23 -18.06 -0.98
CA LEU A 225 -13.58 -18.38 -2.37
C LEU A 225 -15.08 -18.66 -2.53
N SER A 226 -15.70 -19.39 -1.59
CA SER A 226 -17.14 -19.63 -1.59
C SER A 226 -17.95 -18.34 -1.41
N VAL A 227 -17.51 -17.44 -0.53
CA VAL A 227 -18.15 -16.13 -0.35
C VAL A 227 -18.04 -15.30 -1.64
N ILE A 228 -16.86 -15.23 -2.25
CA ILE A 228 -16.63 -14.55 -3.55
C ILE A 228 -17.53 -15.14 -4.63
N TYR A 229 -17.57 -16.46 -4.78
CA TYR A 229 -18.36 -17.15 -5.78
C TYR A 229 -19.84 -16.75 -5.69
N LYS A 230 -20.42 -16.80 -4.47
CA LYS A 230 -21.82 -16.38 -4.23
C LYS A 230 -22.05 -14.89 -4.51
N MET A 231 -21.10 -14.03 -4.14
CA MET A 231 -21.20 -12.59 -4.41
C MET A 231 -21.19 -12.29 -5.90
N VAL A 232 -20.32 -12.96 -6.66
CA VAL A 232 -20.23 -12.80 -8.12
C VAL A 232 -21.50 -13.34 -8.80
N GLN A 233 -22.01 -14.50 -8.39
CA GLN A 233 -23.26 -15.06 -8.91
C GLN A 233 -24.47 -14.15 -8.68
N ASN A 234 -24.59 -13.58 -7.48
CA ASN A 234 -25.72 -12.73 -7.10
C ASN A 234 -25.53 -11.26 -7.47
N ASN A 235 -24.40 -10.90 -8.08
CA ASN A 235 -23.99 -9.52 -8.33
C ASN A 235 -24.04 -8.63 -7.07
N THR A 236 -23.67 -9.18 -5.92
CA THR A 236 -23.58 -8.46 -4.64
C THR A 236 -22.12 -8.17 -4.29
N TYR A 237 -21.91 -7.19 -3.41
CA TYR A 237 -20.59 -6.73 -3.01
C TYR A 237 -20.47 -6.72 -1.49
N ALA A 238 -19.27 -6.97 -0.98
CA ALA A 238 -18.98 -6.89 0.46
C ALA A 238 -17.64 -6.21 0.72
N THR A 239 -17.53 -5.50 1.84
CA THR A 239 -16.24 -5.03 2.32
C THR A 239 -15.49 -6.14 3.05
N LYS A 240 -14.17 -5.97 3.22
CA LYS A 240 -13.36 -6.91 4.02
C LYS A 240 -13.85 -7.04 5.47
N ARG A 241 -14.43 -5.97 6.02
CA ARG A 241 -15.03 -5.99 7.36
C ARG A 241 -16.31 -6.82 7.38
N ASP A 242 -17.16 -6.69 6.37
CA ASP A 242 -18.39 -7.49 6.29
C ASP A 242 -18.06 -8.99 6.22
N ILE A 243 -17.04 -9.36 5.44
CA ILE A 243 -16.53 -10.73 5.39
C ILE A 243 -16.01 -11.17 6.77
N TYR A 244 -15.22 -10.33 7.45
CA TYR A 244 -14.72 -10.62 8.80
C TYR A 244 -15.86 -10.80 9.82
N TYR A 245 -16.88 -9.94 9.80
CA TYR A 245 -18.01 -9.99 10.72
C TYR A 245 -18.99 -11.13 10.42
N SER A 246 -18.94 -11.72 9.22
CA SER A 246 -19.73 -12.91 8.92
C SER A 246 -19.40 -14.10 9.82
N ASP A 247 -18.15 -14.19 10.31
CA ASP A 247 -17.72 -15.20 11.28
C ASP A 247 -16.42 -14.78 11.98
N THR A 248 -16.53 -13.92 13.00
CA THR A 248 -15.37 -13.38 13.71
C THR A 248 -14.55 -14.45 14.44
N LEU A 249 -15.20 -15.53 14.91
CA LEU A 249 -14.55 -16.65 15.60
C LEU A 249 -13.71 -17.47 14.63
N LEU A 250 -14.20 -17.71 13.40
CA LEU A 250 -13.47 -18.44 12.37
C LEU A 250 -12.23 -17.67 11.88
N PHE A 251 -12.38 -16.36 11.63
CA PHE A 251 -11.29 -15.55 11.05
C PHE A 251 -10.28 -15.06 12.10
N GLY A 252 -10.71 -14.85 13.35
CA GLY A 252 -9.89 -14.39 14.47
C GLY A 252 -9.46 -12.92 14.39
N SER A 253 -8.95 -12.47 13.23
CA SER A 253 -8.62 -11.05 13.01
C SER A 253 -8.86 -10.61 11.57
N GLN A 254 -9.18 -9.32 11.38
CA GLN A 254 -9.36 -8.72 10.06
C GLN A 254 -8.11 -8.89 9.17
N SER A 255 -6.91 -8.87 9.77
CA SER A 255 -5.64 -9.05 9.04
C SER A 255 -5.54 -10.41 8.32
N VAL A 256 -6.22 -11.45 8.83
CA VAL A 256 -6.26 -12.77 8.21
C VAL A 256 -7.09 -12.72 6.93
N VAL A 257 -8.28 -12.10 6.98
CA VAL A 257 -9.14 -11.88 5.80
C VAL A 257 -8.40 -11.07 4.75
N ASP A 258 -7.79 -9.95 5.15
CA ASP A 258 -7.02 -9.08 4.25
C ASP A 258 -5.91 -9.85 3.51
N ASN A 259 -5.18 -10.71 4.23
CA ASN A 259 -4.11 -11.50 3.66
C ASN A 259 -4.61 -12.60 2.73
N ILE A 260 -5.73 -13.26 3.06
CA ILE A 260 -6.31 -14.30 2.21
C ILE A 260 -6.91 -13.71 0.95
N VAL A 261 -7.58 -12.56 1.03
CA VAL A 261 -8.12 -11.86 -0.15
C VAL A 261 -6.99 -11.46 -1.11
N ASN A 262 -5.87 -10.96 -0.60
CA ASN A 262 -4.70 -10.67 -1.42
C ASN A 262 -4.07 -11.95 -2.02
N ASP A 263 -4.02 -13.05 -1.26
CA ASP A 263 -3.58 -14.37 -1.75
C ASP A 263 -4.46 -14.84 -2.92
N ILE A 264 -5.79 -14.75 -2.78
CA ILE A 264 -6.76 -15.18 -3.80
C ILE A 264 -6.63 -14.31 -5.05
N SER A 265 -6.55 -12.99 -4.90
CA SER A 265 -6.36 -12.07 -6.03
C SER A 265 -5.11 -12.40 -6.85
N CYS A 266 -3.99 -12.71 -6.19
CA CYS A 266 -2.76 -13.14 -6.87
C CYS A 266 -2.88 -14.54 -7.47
N MET A 267 -3.52 -15.48 -6.77
CA MET A 267 -3.69 -16.88 -7.21
C MET A 267 -4.56 -16.96 -8.47
N LEU A 268 -5.67 -16.22 -8.50
CA LEU A 268 -6.58 -16.18 -9.64
C LEU A 268 -6.11 -15.20 -10.73
N LYS A 269 -5.14 -14.32 -10.42
CA LYS A 269 -4.73 -13.18 -11.25
C LYS A 269 -5.88 -12.22 -11.56
N ILE A 270 -6.80 -12.05 -10.62
CA ILE A 270 -7.99 -11.19 -10.75
C ILE A 270 -7.89 -10.06 -9.72
N PRO A 271 -8.02 -8.77 -10.13
CA PRO A 271 -8.02 -7.64 -9.21
C PRO A 271 -9.11 -7.75 -8.13
N ARG A 272 -8.87 -7.19 -6.96
CA ARG A 272 -9.77 -7.41 -5.80
C ARG A 272 -11.18 -6.87 -6.02
N ARG A 273 -11.31 -5.76 -6.75
CA ARG A 273 -12.62 -5.19 -7.09
C ARG A 273 -13.44 -6.15 -7.96
N SER A 274 -12.81 -6.80 -8.93
CA SER A 274 -13.49 -7.79 -9.79
C SER A 274 -13.99 -8.99 -8.98
N LEU A 275 -13.34 -9.34 -7.87
CA LEU A 275 -13.83 -10.37 -6.93
C LEU A 275 -15.02 -9.90 -6.06
N HIS A 276 -15.64 -8.75 -6.37
CA HIS A 276 -16.71 -8.12 -5.61
C HIS A 276 -16.36 -7.78 -4.15
N ILE A 277 -15.06 -7.66 -3.85
CA ILE A 277 -14.57 -7.25 -2.54
C ILE A 277 -14.21 -5.77 -2.58
N LEU A 278 -15.00 -4.96 -1.88
CA LEU A 278 -14.82 -3.53 -1.81
C LEU A 278 -13.82 -3.17 -0.71
N SER A 279 -13.07 -2.08 -0.94
CA SER A 279 -12.24 -1.46 0.09
C SER A 279 -13.02 -0.31 0.71
N THR A 280 -13.04 -0.26 2.04
CA THR A 280 -13.57 0.91 2.77
C THR A 280 -12.74 2.14 2.40
N THR A 281 -13.41 3.22 2.05
CA THR A 281 -12.77 4.50 1.75
C THR A 281 -12.64 5.35 3.01
N LYS A 282 -11.49 5.99 3.15
CA LYS A 282 -11.27 7.02 4.18
C LYS A 282 -10.69 8.31 3.60
N GLY A 283 -10.23 8.27 2.36
CA GLY A 283 -9.66 9.43 1.71
C GLY A 283 -10.70 10.50 1.36
N CYS A 284 -10.21 11.73 1.26
CA CYS A 284 -10.99 12.92 0.95
C CYS A 284 -10.36 13.66 -0.22
N ILE A 285 -11.19 14.33 -1.01
CA ILE A 285 -10.78 15.19 -2.12
C ILE A 285 -11.49 16.54 -2.04
N ALA A 286 -10.79 17.61 -2.40
CA ALA A 286 -11.31 18.97 -2.47
C ALA A 286 -10.50 19.79 -3.50
N GLY A 287 -11.11 20.83 -4.08
CA GLY A 287 -10.44 21.73 -5.03
C GLY A 287 -11.08 21.70 -6.42
N ASN A 288 -10.39 22.26 -7.41
CA ASN A 288 -10.93 22.47 -8.75
C ASN A 288 -11.08 21.14 -9.52
N LEU A 289 -12.21 20.46 -9.32
CA LEU A 289 -12.55 19.21 -9.95
C LEU A 289 -14.08 19.03 -9.96
N SER A 290 -14.61 18.57 -11.08
CA SER A 290 -15.97 18.05 -11.16
C SER A 290 -15.97 16.78 -12.01
N TYR A 291 -16.79 15.80 -11.64
CA TYR A 291 -16.92 14.54 -12.36
C TYR A 291 -18.31 13.95 -12.19
N THR A 292 -18.67 13.03 -13.07
CA THR A 292 -19.93 12.26 -13.00
C THR A 292 -19.63 10.84 -12.54
N GLU A 293 -20.36 10.36 -11.53
CA GLU A 293 -20.28 8.97 -11.06
C GLU A 293 -21.04 8.02 -12.00
N GLU A 294 -20.88 6.71 -11.78
CA GLU A 294 -21.49 5.67 -12.63
C GLU A 294 -23.02 5.72 -12.64
N ASP A 295 -23.62 6.12 -11.53
CA ASP A 295 -25.07 6.29 -11.35
C ASP A 295 -25.60 7.61 -11.96
N GLY A 296 -24.74 8.42 -12.56
CA GLY A 296 -25.08 9.73 -13.11
C GLY A 296 -25.01 10.89 -12.12
N THR A 297 -24.64 10.63 -10.86
CA THR A 297 -24.48 11.68 -9.83
C THR A 297 -23.32 12.60 -10.20
N LYS A 298 -23.61 13.90 -10.34
CA LYS A 298 -22.58 14.92 -10.57
C LYS A 298 -21.96 15.35 -9.26
N VAL A 299 -20.65 15.15 -9.14
CA VAL A 299 -19.87 15.53 -7.98
C VAL A 299 -19.06 16.77 -8.31
N ASN A 300 -19.21 17.82 -7.50
CA ASN A 300 -18.40 19.03 -7.56
C ASN A 300 -17.55 19.12 -6.30
N CYS A 301 -16.22 19.07 -6.47
CA CYS A 301 -15.27 19.16 -5.37
C CYS A 301 -14.77 20.61 -5.12
N THR A 302 -15.27 21.58 -5.90
CA THR A 302 -14.79 22.97 -5.84
C THR A 302 -15.04 23.57 -4.46
N CYS A 303 -13.99 24.18 -3.90
CA CYS A 303 -14.06 24.87 -2.61
C CYS A 303 -14.94 26.13 -2.73
N SER A 304 -16.24 26.00 -2.48
CA SER A 304 -17.12 27.15 -2.20
C SER A 304 -17.11 27.46 -0.70
N ALA A 305 -17.69 28.59 -0.28
CA ALA A 305 -17.67 29.10 1.11
C ALA A 305 -18.18 28.12 2.19
N THR A 306 -18.76 26.98 1.80
CA THR A 306 -19.03 25.82 2.65
C THR A 306 -18.07 24.70 2.26
N VAL A 307 -17.23 24.26 3.20
CA VAL A 307 -16.17 23.26 3.00
C VAL A 307 -16.75 21.96 2.41
N CYS A 308 -16.74 21.82 1.08
CA CYS A 308 -17.15 20.60 0.39
C CYS A 308 -15.99 19.60 0.41
N ILE A 309 -15.88 18.85 1.50
CA ILE A 309 -15.05 17.65 1.52
C ILE A 309 -15.85 16.53 0.86
N THR A 310 -15.42 16.10 -0.32
CA THR A 310 -16.00 14.91 -0.94
C THR A 310 -15.23 13.70 -0.43
N ASN A 311 -15.94 12.77 0.22
CA ASN A 311 -15.38 11.46 0.51
C ASN A 311 -15.20 10.69 -0.79
N ILE A 312 -14.05 10.03 -0.95
CA ILE A 312 -13.77 9.25 -2.16
C ILE A 312 -14.78 8.11 -2.25
N ASN A 313 -15.49 8.03 -3.38
CA ASN A 313 -16.48 6.98 -3.63
C ASN A 313 -15.80 5.63 -3.85
N ILE A 314 -16.47 4.57 -3.42
CA ILE A 314 -16.03 3.19 -3.61
C ILE A 314 -15.96 2.81 -5.09
N PHE A 315 -16.68 3.49 -6.00
CA PHE A 315 -16.75 3.21 -7.45
C PHE A 315 -15.83 4.08 -8.32
N ILE A 316 -14.79 4.69 -7.75
CA ILE A 316 -13.99 5.76 -8.40
C ILE A 316 -13.39 5.46 -9.80
N LEU A 317 -13.20 4.19 -10.19
CA LEU A 317 -12.73 3.86 -11.54
C LEU A 317 -13.72 4.24 -12.66
N ASN A 318 -15.01 4.33 -12.33
CA ASN A 318 -16.09 4.54 -13.30
C ASN A 318 -16.50 6.01 -13.41
N ILE A 319 -15.70 6.94 -12.85
CA ILE A 319 -15.95 8.37 -13.03
C ILE A 319 -15.81 8.75 -14.51
N LYS A 320 -16.76 9.55 -14.98
CA LYS A 320 -16.86 10.10 -16.33
C LYS A 320 -16.82 11.63 -16.25
N ASP A 321 -16.65 12.28 -17.41
CA ASP A 321 -16.74 13.73 -17.56
C ASP A 321 -15.88 14.50 -16.53
N VAL A 322 -14.61 14.07 -16.40
CA VAL A 322 -13.66 14.73 -15.49
C VAL A 322 -13.34 16.12 -16.06
N ILE A 323 -13.80 17.16 -15.39
CA ILE A 323 -13.60 18.57 -15.75
C ILE A 323 -12.73 19.21 -14.68
N THR A 324 -11.59 19.78 -15.10
CA THR A 324 -10.67 20.47 -14.20
C THR A 324 -9.79 21.47 -14.96
N ASP A 325 -9.58 22.64 -14.36
CA ASP A 325 -8.61 23.66 -14.74
C ASP A 325 -7.36 23.64 -13.82
N ALA A 326 -7.30 22.67 -12.90
CA ALA A 326 -6.25 22.56 -11.90
C ALA A 326 -4.87 22.50 -12.55
N LYS A 327 -3.89 23.17 -11.92
CA LYS A 327 -2.50 23.19 -12.41
C LYS A 327 -1.64 22.11 -11.78
N PHE A 328 -2.05 21.58 -10.63
CA PHE A 328 -1.37 20.49 -9.93
C PHE A 328 -2.32 19.79 -8.95
N ILE A 329 -1.90 18.61 -8.51
CA ILE A 329 -2.54 17.86 -7.42
C ILE A 329 -1.60 17.88 -6.21
N LEU A 330 -2.15 18.15 -5.02
CA LEU A 330 -1.43 18.11 -3.74
C LEU A 330 -2.00 16.99 -2.86
N ILE A 331 -1.20 15.96 -2.64
CA ILE A 331 -1.51 14.88 -1.71
C ILE A 331 -0.99 15.27 -0.32
N VAL A 332 -1.88 15.35 0.67
CA VAL A 332 -1.57 15.71 2.06
C VAL A 332 -1.76 14.49 2.96
N GLU A 333 -0.72 14.15 3.73
CA GLU A 333 -0.75 12.97 4.61
C GLU A 333 -1.86 13.06 5.67
N LYS A 334 -1.83 14.11 6.49
CA LYS A 334 -2.62 14.23 7.72
C LYS A 334 -3.92 14.99 7.46
N ASP A 335 -5.05 14.46 7.94
CA ASP A 335 -6.37 15.09 7.79
C ASP A 335 -6.37 16.50 8.42
N ALA A 336 -5.78 16.67 9.61
CA ALA A 336 -5.70 17.98 10.27
C ALA A 336 -4.98 19.04 9.41
N THR A 337 -3.90 18.66 8.71
CA THR A 337 -3.18 19.56 7.80
C THR A 337 -4.04 19.87 6.57
N PHE A 338 -4.75 18.86 6.04
CA PHE A 338 -5.67 19.01 4.92
C PHE A 338 -6.80 19.99 5.25
N GLN A 339 -7.48 19.81 6.39
CA GLN A 339 -8.52 20.72 6.89
C GLN A 339 -8.00 22.15 7.05
N ARG A 340 -6.84 22.31 7.69
CA ARG A 340 -6.23 23.63 7.92
C ARG A 340 -5.95 24.37 6.61
N LEU A 341 -5.51 23.67 5.57
CA LEU A 341 -5.27 24.25 4.24
C LEU A 341 -6.58 24.66 3.55
N LEU A 342 -7.67 23.93 3.77
CA LEU A 342 -9.00 24.32 3.29
C LEU A 342 -9.52 25.56 4.02
N ASP A 343 -9.37 25.63 5.34
CA ASP A 343 -9.74 26.82 6.13
C ASP A 343 -8.96 28.07 5.69
N ASP A 344 -7.70 27.87 5.30
CA ASP A 344 -6.85 28.93 4.76
C ASP A 344 -7.16 29.25 3.28
N ASP A 345 -8.18 28.62 2.67
CA ASP A 345 -8.61 28.83 1.29
C ASP A 345 -7.45 28.65 0.27
N PHE A 346 -6.59 27.66 0.53
CA PHE A 346 -5.38 27.43 -0.26
C PHE A 346 -5.68 27.15 -1.74
N CYS A 347 -6.72 26.37 -2.02
CA CYS A 347 -7.14 25.99 -3.37
C CYS A 347 -7.47 27.19 -4.28
N ASN A 348 -7.96 28.29 -3.70
CA ASN A 348 -8.37 29.47 -4.45
C ASN A 348 -7.29 30.56 -4.45
N LYS A 349 -6.48 30.68 -3.39
CA LYS A 349 -5.50 31.77 -3.22
C LYS A 349 -4.24 31.64 -4.07
N LEU A 350 -3.76 30.42 -4.33
CA LEU A 350 -2.48 30.21 -5.02
C LEU A 350 -2.65 30.03 -6.54
N SER A 351 -3.40 29.00 -6.91
CA SER A 351 -3.74 28.60 -8.26
C SER A 351 -4.78 27.48 -8.13
N PRO A 352 -5.71 27.30 -9.09
CA PRO A 352 -6.61 26.16 -9.07
C PRO A 352 -5.81 24.87 -8.91
N CYS A 353 -6.06 24.14 -7.82
CA CYS A 353 -5.44 22.87 -7.53
C CYS A 353 -6.45 21.87 -7.00
N ILE A 354 -6.08 20.59 -7.03
CA ILE A 354 -6.84 19.51 -6.40
C ILE A 354 -6.03 19.06 -5.19
N MET A 355 -6.66 19.03 -4.02
CA MET A 355 -6.09 18.47 -2.80
C MET A 355 -6.70 17.10 -2.51
N ILE A 356 -5.86 16.14 -2.11
CA ILE A 356 -6.28 14.79 -1.76
C ILE A 356 -5.62 14.40 -0.44
N THR A 357 -6.35 13.74 0.46
CA THR A 357 -5.75 13.11 1.65
C THR A 357 -6.18 11.66 1.78
N GLY A 358 -5.24 10.79 2.16
CA GLY A 358 -5.51 9.40 2.54
C GLY A 358 -5.73 9.20 4.05
N LYS A 359 -5.66 10.29 4.85
CA LYS A 359 -5.64 10.24 6.31
C LYS A 359 -4.58 9.26 6.83
N GLY A 360 -3.32 9.53 6.50
CA GLY A 360 -2.16 8.65 6.68
C GLY A 360 -1.94 7.72 5.48
N VAL A 361 -1.62 6.44 5.75
CA VAL A 361 -1.40 5.43 4.70
C VAL A 361 -2.64 5.31 3.81
N PRO A 362 -2.52 5.47 2.47
CA PRO A 362 -3.69 5.54 1.60
C PRO A 362 -4.39 4.20 1.43
N ASP A 363 -5.72 4.25 1.37
CA ASP A 363 -6.52 3.09 0.97
C ASP A 363 -6.46 2.83 -0.55
N LEU A 364 -7.01 1.69 -0.97
CA LEU A 364 -7.00 1.26 -2.37
C LEU A 364 -7.68 2.29 -3.28
N ASN A 365 -8.85 2.80 -2.91
CA ASN A 365 -9.63 3.69 -3.75
C ASN A 365 -8.99 5.08 -3.83
N THR A 366 -8.35 5.55 -2.76
CA THR A 366 -7.54 6.78 -2.78
C THR A 366 -6.40 6.67 -3.81
N ARG A 367 -5.72 5.52 -3.87
CA ARG A 367 -4.66 5.28 -4.86
C ARG A 367 -5.21 5.17 -6.28
N LEU A 368 -6.35 4.49 -6.46
CA LEU A 368 -7.05 4.40 -7.76
C LEU A 368 -7.48 5.79 -8.25
N LEU A 369 -7.98 6.65 -7.36
CA LEU A 369 -8.35 8.04 -7.70
C LEU A 369 -7.14 8.82 -8.19
N VAL A 370 -6.05 8.82 -7.42
CA VAL A 370 -4.82 9.54 -7.78
C VAL A 370 -4.30 9.04 -9.12
N ARG A 371 -4.31 7.72 -9.34
CA ARG A 371 -3.92 7.13 -10.63
C ARG A 371 -4.83 7.59 -11.76
N LYS A 372 -6.15 7.54 -11.57
CA LYS A 372 -7.14 7.94 -12.57
C LYS A 372 -7.00 9.42 -12.95
N LEU A 373 -6.83 10.30 -11.98
CA LEU A 373 -6.60 11.73 -12.21
C LEU A 373 -5.28 11.98 -12.93
N TRP A 374 -4.24 11.22 -12.61
CA TRP A 374 -2.97 11.31 -13.33
C TRP A 374 -3.10 10.89 -14.80
N ASP A 375 -3.73 9.73 -15.04
CA ASP A 375 -3.97 9.18 -16.37
C ASP A 375 -4.92 10.05 -17.22
N THR A 376 -5.78 10.86 -16.59
CA THR A 376 -6.80 11.68 -17.30
C THR A 376 -6.35 13.13 -17.47
N CYS A 377 -5.80 13.74 -16.43
CA CYS A 377 -5.55 15.18 -16.39
C CYS A 377 -4.11 15.54 -16.78
N HIS A 378 -3.16 14.61 -16.66
CA HIS A 378 -1.74 14.83 -16.98
C HIS A 378 -1.11 16.07 -16.31
N ILE A 379 -1.53 16.36 -15.08
CA ILE A 379 -1.01 17.47 -14.26
C ILE A 379 -0.04 16.95 -13.19
N PRO A 380 0.95 17.76 -12.79
CA PRO A 380 1.96 17.35 -11.83
C PRO A 380 1.34 17.06 -10.46
N ILE A 381 1.84 15.99 -9.82
CA ILE A 381 1.38 15.55 -8.50
C ILE A 381 2.49 15.74 -7.47
N PHE A 382 2.16 16.48 -6.42
CA PHE A 382 3.03 16.78 -5.29
C PHE A 382 2.54 16.09 -4.02
N THR A 383 3.47 15.71 -3.16
CA THR A 383 3.19 15.12 -1.84
C THR A 383 3.72 15.99 -0.72
N LEU A 384 2.86 16.23 0.27
CA LEU A 384 3.16 16.88 1.53
C LEU A 384 2.99 15.87 2.68
N MET A 385 4.12 15.41 3.20
CA MET A 385 4.26 14.36 4.21
C MET A 385 5.03 14.89 5.42
N ASP A 386 4.91 14.21 6.55
CA ASP A 386 5.74 14.49 7.72
C ASP A 386 7.22 14.13 7.43
N ALA A 387 8.15 14.85 8.07
CA ALA A 387 9.58 14.63 7.92
C ALA A 387 10.05 13.48 8.83
N ASP A 388 9.54 12.28 8.56
CA ASP A 388 9.86 11.05 9.27
C ASP A 388 9.89 9.82 8.33
N PRO A 389 10.37 8.65 8.79
CA PRO A 389 10.41 7.46 7.95
C PRO A 389 9.04 6.95 7.49
N HIS A 390 7.96 7.26 8.21
CA HIS A 390 6.60 6.85 7.88
C HIS A 390 5.99 7.73 6.78
N GLY A 391 6.20 9.05 6.80
CA GLY A 391 5.80 9.97 5.75
C GLY A 391 6.47 9.64 4.41
N ILE A 392 7.77 9.32 4.44
CA ILE A 392 8.50 8.83 3.26
C ILE A 392 7.90 7.51 2.75
N GLU A 393 7.51 6.60 3.64
CA GLU A 393 6.90 5.32 3.27
C GLU A 393 5.53 5.54 2.60
N ILE A 394 4.72 6.44 3.12
CA ILE A 394 3.40 6.78 2.56
C ILE A 394 3.55 7.31 1.14
N MET A 395 4.50 8.22 0.92
CA MET A 395 4.84 8.69 -0.42
C MET A 395 5.30 7.54 -1.32
N CYS A 396 6.16 6.65 -0.84
CA CYS A 396 6.60 5.47 -1.60
C CYS A 396 5.42 4.58 -2.01
N ILE A 397 4.38 4.45 -1.18
CA ILE A 397 3.19 3.65 -1.50
C ILE A 397 2.41 4.25 -2.68
N TYR A 398 2.31 5.58 -2.74
CA TYR A 398 1.69 6.24 -3.90
C TYR A 398 2.57 6.13 -5.15
N LYS A 399 3.88 6.38 -5.03
CA LYS A 399 4.81 6.45 -6.17
C LYS A 399 5.18 5.08 -6.74
N TYR A 400 5.54 4.14 -5.87
CA TYR A 400 6.11 2.84 -6.21
C TYR A 400 5.24 1.65 -5.79
N GLY A 401 4.20 1.88 -5.00
CA GLY A 401 3.32 0.81 -4.54
C GLY A 401 3.84 0.07 -3.33
N SER A 402 3.13 -0.99 -2.96
CA SER A 402 3.46 -1.82 -1.80
C SER A 402 3.78 -3.25 -2.23
N VAL A 403 4.73 -3.87 -1.54
CA VAL A 403 5.11 -5.28 -1.71
C VAL A 403 3.88 -6.20 -1.72
N SER A 404 2.98 -5.99 -0.77
CA SER A 404 1.73 -6.76 -0.60
C SER A 404 0.72 -6.63 -1.75
N MET A 405 0.84 -5.60 -2.59
CA MET A 405 -0.09 -5.28 -3.69
C MET A 405 0.65 -5.08 -5.01
N SER A 406 1.85 -5.65 -5.13
CA SER A 406 2.70 -5.59 -6.32
C SER A 406 2.03 -6.21 -7.56
N PHE A 407 1.08 -7.11 -7.38
CA PHE A 407 0.24 -7.64 -8.46
C PHE A 407 -0.66 -6.57 -9.11
N GLU A 408 -1.19 -5.64 -8.31
CA GLU A 408 -2.07 -4.56 -8.79
C GLU A 408 -1.31 -3.25 -9.07
N ALA A 409 0.02 -3.25 -9.02
CA ALA A 409 0.85 -2.03 -9.06
C ALA A 409 0.55 -1.14 -10.28
N HIS A 410 0.38 -1.73 -11.47
CA HIS A 410 0.08 -1.02 -12.71
C HIS A 410 -1.14 -0.10 -12.66
N HIS A 411 -2.09 -0.35 -11.76
CA HIS A 411 -3.32 0.42 -11.63
C HIS A 411 -3.29 1.36 -10.41
N LEU A 412 -2.20 1.36 -9.64
CA LEU A 412 -2.19 1.95 -8.29
C LEU A 412 -1.00 2.85 -8.00
N THR A 413 -0.02 2.89 -8.88
CA THR A 413 1.20 3.65 -8.69
C THR A 413 1.24 4.83 -9.64
N VAL A 414 1.80 5.94 -9.16
CA VAL A 414 2.07 7.12 -9.98
C VAL A 414 3.55 7.49 -9.85
N PRO A 415 4.41 6.97 -10.74
CA PRO A 415 5.86 7.18 -10.68
C PRO A 415 6.28 8.64 -10.71
N ALA A 416 5.46 9.52 -11.29
CA ALA A 416 5.77 10.94 -11.44
C ALA A 416 5.50 11.81 -10.20
N ILE A 417 5.04 11.21 -9.09
CA ILE A 417 4.84 11.91 -7.83
C ILE A 417 6.15 12.53 -7.34
N ARG A 418 6.09 13.80 -6.94
CA ARG A 418 7.21 14.59 -6.43
C ARG A 418 7.03 14.90 -4.94
N TRP A 419 8.11 14.88 -4.18
CA TRP A 419 8.12 15.21 -2.76
C TRP A 419 8.27 16.71 -2.57
N LEU A 420 7.18 17.38 -2.18
CA LEU A 420 7.19 18.82 -1.93
C LEU A 420 7.73 19.14 -0.56
N GLY A 421 7.48 18.29 0.43
CA GLY A 421 8.02 18.42 1.78
C GLY A 421 7.14 17.71 2.80
N LEU A 422 7.30 17.95 4.10
CA LEU A 422 8.42 18.65 4.73
C LEU A 422 9.72 17.87 4.50
N LEU A 423 10.73 18.48 3.86
CA LEU A 423 12.00 17.78 3.65
C LEU A 423 12.84 17.84 4.94
N PRO A 424 13.61 16.80 5.27
CA PRO A 424 14.61 16.85 6.34
C PRO A 424 15.54 18.08 6.25
N SER A 425 15.99 18.44 5.05
CA SER A 425 16.78 19.65 4.81
C SER A 425 16.03 20.97 5.05
N ASP A 426 14.70 20.97 4.94
CA ASP A 426 13.89 22.15 5.25
C ASP A 426 13.88 22.46 6.74
N ILE A 427 14.00 21.45 7.61
CA ILE A 427 14.03 21.63 9.07
C ILE A 427 15.21 22.54 9.47
N GLU A 428 16.40 22.25 8.96
CA GLU A 428 17.61 23.03 9.21
C GLU A 428 17.53 24.39 8.54
N ARG A 429 17.14 24.45 7.27
CA ARG A 429 17.03 25.68 6.48
C ARG A 429 16.06 26.70 7.10
N LEU A 430 14.96 26.23 7.68
CA LEU A 430 13.95 27.08 8.32
C LEU A 430 14.26 27.37 9.79
N ASN A 431 15.34 26.79 10.33
CA ASN A 431 15.72 26.91 11.73
C ASN A 431 14.54 26.61 12.68
N ILE A 432 13.84 25.50 12.44
CA ILE A 432 12.69 25.08 13.25
C ILE A 432 13.17 24.86 14.69
N ARG A 433 12.41 25.39 15.66
CA ARG A 433 12.80 25.31 17.07
C ARG A 433 12.91 23.85 17.52
N LYS A 434 13.95 23.54 18.30
CA LYS A 434 14.25 22.18 18.76
C LYS A 434 13.15 21.55 19.62
N ASP A 435 12.34 22.35 20.29
CA ASP A 435 11.18 21.89 21.08
C ASP A 435 9.99 21.44 20.23
N ALA A 436 9.92 21.87 18.96
CA ALA A 436 8.95 21.36 17.99
C ALA A 436 9.44 20.09 17.25
N LEU A 437 10.69 19.66 17.49
CA LEU A 437 11.28 18.48 16.87
C LEU A 437 11.20 17.27 17.80
N ILE A 438 11.04 16.10 17.21
CA ILE A 438 10.88 14.84 17.94
C ILE A 438 12.11 13.96 17.68
N PRO A 439 12.79 13.42 18.70
CA PRO A 439 13.89 12.48 18.49
C PRO A 439 13.43 11.20 17.77
N LEU A 440 14.26 10.67 16.87
CA LEU A 440 13.99 9.38 16.22
C LEU A 440 14.07 8.24 17.24
N THR A 441 13.02 7.44 17.30
CA THR A 441 13.04 6.19 18.09
C THR A 441 13.93 5.14 17.43
N LYS A 442 14.30 4.10 18.17
CA LYS A 442 15.04 2.95 17.60
C LYS A 442 14.26 2.28 16.46
N GLN A 443 12.93 2.26 16.54
CA GLN A 443 12.07 1.73 15.48
C GLN A 443 12.14 2.60 14.23
N ASP A 444 12.08 3.92 14.38
CA ASP A 444 12.24 4.87 13.26
C ASP A 444 13.60 4.69 12.57
N GLN A 445 14.67 4.58 13.35
CA GLN A 445 16.03 4.37 12.81
C GLN A 445 16.15 3.05 12.03
N ASN A 446 15.57 1.96 12.56
CA ASN A 446 15.54 0.68 11.86
C ASN A 446 14.72 0.75 10.57
N LYS A 447 13.57 1.45 10.58
CA LYS A 447 12.73 1.66 9.40
C LYS A 447 13.48 2.48 8.35
N LEU A 448 14.13 3.57 8.74
CA LEU A 448 14.94 4.41 7.86
C LEU A 448 16.08 3.62 7.22
N ALA A 449 16.84 2.85 8.03
CA ALA A 449 17.91 1.99 7.52
C ALA A 449 17.39 0.89 6.58
N SER A 450 16.19 0.34 6.82
CA SER A 450 15.53 -0.59 5.91
C SER A 450 15.11 0.09 4.61
N MET A 451 14.69 1.35 4.65
CA MET A 451 14.24 2.10 3.47
C MET A 451 15.41 2.49 2.57
N GLN A 452 16.55 2.90 3.14
CA GLN A 452 17.77 3.21 2.39
C GLN A 452 18.29 2.02 1.56
N LYS A 453 17.96 0.79 1.95
CA LYS A 453 18.34 -0.44 1.23
C LYS A 453 17.38 -0.82 0.08
N ARG A 454 16.29 -0.08 -0.12
CA ARG A 454 15.29 -0.41 -1.14
C ARG A 454 15.80 -0.07 -2.55
N PRO A 455 15.41 -0.87 -3.57
CA PRO A 455 15.99 -0.75 -4.91
C PRO A 455 15.77 0.62 -5.56
N TYR A 456 14.61 1.25 -5.33
CA TYR A 456 14.27 2.54 -5.91
C TYR A 456 15.00 3.73 -5.28
N VAL A 457 15.62 3.58 -4.10
CA VAL A 457 16.42 4.66 -3.49
C VAL A 457 17.73 4.86 -4.26
N ALA A 458 18.28 3.79 -4.86
CA ALA A 458 19.48 3.87 -5.68
C ALA A 458 19.28 4.77 -6.92
N CYS A 459 18.07 4.81 -7.48
CA CYS A 459 17.69 5.64 -8.62
C CYS A 459 17.33 7.08 -8.23
N GLN A 460 17.28 7.41 -6.93
CA GLN A 460 16.81 8.70 -6.42
C GLN A 460 17.85 9.33 -5.48
N PRO A 461 18.94 9.93 -6.01
CA PRO A 461 20.03 10.45 -5.20
C PRO A 461 19.60 11.57 -4.24
N MET A 462 18.65 12.41 -4.68
CA MET A 462 18.09 13.48 -3.84
C MET A 462 17.34 12.92 -2.62
N TRP A 463 16.56 11.85 -2.80
CA TRP A 463 15.86 11.20 -1.70
C TRP A 463 16.82 10.52 -0.73
N LYS A 464 17.86 9.88 -1.26
CA LYS A 464 18.92 9.29 -0.44
C LYS A 464 19.59 10.34 0.45
N LYS A 465 19.90 11.51 -0.11
CA LYS A 465 20.47 12.65 0.63
C LYS A 465 19.55 13.12 1.76
N GLU A 466 18.25 13.28 1.50
CA GLU A 466 17.27 13.65 2.55
C GLU A 466 17.19 12.60 3.67
N MET A 467 17.21 11.31 3.33
CA MET A 467 17.25 10.23 4.33
C MET A 467 18.55 10.23 5.14
N GLU A 468 19.69 10.58 4.54
CA GLU A 468 20.98 10.73 5.23
C GLU A 468 20.97 11.92 6.18
N ILE A 469 20.40 13.06 5.77
CA ILE A 469 20.20 14.24 6.62
C ILE A 469 19.34 13.88 7.84
N MET A 470 18.23 13.17 7.64
CA MET A 470 17.37 12.69 8.73
C MET A 470 18.12 11.73 9.67
N ALA A 471 18.91 10.80 9.12
CA ALA A 471 19.69 9.85 9.92
C ALA A 471 20.79 10.56 10.75
N ALA A 472 21.44 11.58 10.18
CA ALA A 472 22.48 12.36 10.83
C ALA A 472 21.91 13.26 11.94
N SER A 473 20.79 13.93 11.68
CA SER A 473 20.14 14.80 12.67
C SER A 473 19.56 14.01 13.84
N LYS A 474 19.14 12.76 13.62
CA LYS A 474 18.41 11.91 14.57
C LYS A 474 17.10 12.54 15.07
N MET A 475 16.55 13.47 14.29
CA MET A 475 15.30 14.17 14.59
C MET A 475 14.30 13.94 13.46
N LYS A 476 13.01 13.95 13.81
CA LYS A 476 11.86 14.02 12.90
C LYS A 476 10.98 15.22 13.23
N ALA A 477 10.17 15.62 12.29
CA ALA A 477 9.24 16.73 12.46
C ALA A 477 7.89 16.42 11.80
N GLU A 478 6.80 16.70 12.51
CA GLU A 478 5.48 16.78 11.88
C GLU A 478 5.38 18.05 11.03
N ILE A 479 4.52 18.08 10.01
CA ILE A 479 4.23 19.30 9.24
C ILE A 479 3.77 20.44 10.17
N GLN A 480 3.06 20.10 11.25
CA GLN A 480 2.63 21.05 12.28
C GLN A 480 3.79 21.80 12.93
N ALA A 481 5.04 21.30 12.89
CA ALA A 481 6.19 22.00 13.43
C ALA A 481 6.41 23.37 12.78
N LEU A 482 5.93 23.57 11.54
CA LEU A 482 5.96 24.87 10.86
C LEU A 482 5.10 25.94 11.55
N THR A 483 4.10 25.53 12.34
CA THR A 483 3.28 26.47 13.12
C THR A 483 4.07 27.19 14.21
N SER A 484 5.25 26.68 14.58
CA SER A 484 6.19 27.36 15.49
C SER A 484 6.76 28.66 14.91
N LEU A 485 6.70 28.84 13.58
CA LEU A 485 7.12 30.06 12.88
C LEU A 485 5.97 31.06 12.77
N SER A 486 4.84 30.62 12.22
CA SER A 486 3.55 31.33 12.28
C SER A 486 2.40 30.33 12.02
N SER A 487 1.20 30.64 12.53
CA SER A 487 0.02 29.76 12.42
C SER A 487 -0.46 29.52 10.98
N ASP A 488 -0.06 30.38 10.05
CA ASP A 488 -0.38 30.35 8.62
C ASP A 488 0.88 30.19 7.74
N TYR A 489 2.03 29.86 8.34
CA TYR A 489 3.31 29.75 7.62
C TYR A 489 3.25 28.73 6.49
N LEU A 490 2.58 27.60 6.74
CA LEU A 490 2.42 26.52 5.76
C LEU A 490 1.76 27.01 4.47
N SER A 491 0.59 27.65 4.59
CA SER A 491 -0.26 28.07 3.47
C SER A 491 0.24 29.34 2.80
N ARG A 492 0.78 30.31 3.56
CA ARG A 492 1.18 31.62 3.03
C ARG A 492 2.63 31.74 2.59
N VAL A 493 3.53 30.92 3.11
CA VAL A 493 4.97 31.06 2.86
C VAL A 493 5.58 29.78 2.32
N TYR A 494 5.44 28.67 3.06
CA TYR A 494 6.13 27.43 2.74
C TYR A 494 5.69 26.84 1.40
N LEU A 495 4.39 26.52 1.24
CA LEU A 495 3.87 25.93 0.01
C LEU A 495 4.03 26.86 -1.19
N PRO A 496 3.65 28.15 -1.14
CA PRO A 496 3.86 29.08 -2.25
C PRO A 496 5.31 29.15 -2.70
N SER A 497 6.25 29.27 -1.76
CA SER A 497 7.68 29.38 -2.06
C SER A 497 8.21 28.11 -2.72
N LYS A 498 7.90 26.93 -2.15
CA LYS A 498 8.34 25.65 -2.68
C LYS A 498 7.78 25.40 -4.08
N LEU A 499 6.50 25.72 -4.30
CA LEU A 499 5.86 25.58 -5.62
C LEU A 499 6.39 26.60 -6.64
N GLN A 500 6.70 27.82 -6.21
CA GLN A 500 7.21 28.87 -7.11
C GLN A 500 8.63 28.59 -7.58
N PHE A 501 9.49 28.11 -6.68
CA PHE A 501 10.94 27.99 -6.94
C PHE A 501 11.39 26.57 -7.27
N GLY A 502 10.48 25.63 -7.53
CA GLY A 502 10.90 24.26 -7.89
C GLY A 502 11.48 23.48 -6.71
N GLY A 503 11.07 23.79 -5.48
CA GLY A 503 11.68 23.25 -4.25
C GLY A 503 11.29 21.81 -3.91
N TRP A 504 10.92 20.97 -4.88
CA TRP A 504 10.52 19.57 -4.70
C TRP A 504 11.56 18.62 -5.28
N ILE A 505 11.48 17.34 -4.92
CA ILE A 505 12.39 16.27 -5.39
C ILE A 505 11.67 15.00 -5.84
#